data_AF-A0A1F6Q9A1-F1
#
_entry.id   AF-A0A1F6Q9A1-F1
#
_cell.length_a   1.000
_cell.length_b   1.000
_cell.length_c   1.000
_cell.angle_alpha   90.00
_cell.angle_beta   90.00
_cell.angle_gamma   90.00
#
_symmetry.space_group_name_H-M   'P 1'
#
loop_
_entity.id
_entity.type
_entity.pdbx_description
1 polymer ?
#
loop_
_entity_poly.entity_id
_entity_poly.type
_entity_poly.pdbx_seq_one_letter_code
_entity_poly.pdbx_strand_id
1 'polypeptide(L)'
;MPNLLSPTGKLTRKPYVIIILSLLFIMHFYDKAPTENLAINIIILLLLLVVYIFTIIKRLKDIGWSRLFIILTFIPFISYIFLLILAFEKSNSGVEKVKQSFSWENFKNQIFGISTIGFYIMYFIYGIVQFSAIYSGANAIFNNGIIAFIIAGFICYIPLIGTCVGIYGAHIGWEMSWASSFLLFFAPYLLIGSFFLIGLLIDKVSTWQHQHD
;
A
#
# COMPACT_ATOMS: atom_id res chain seq x y z
N MET A 1 -8.60 -19.47 25.56
CA MET A 1 -8.39 -18.73 24.29
C MET A 1 -7.03 -18.05 24.33
N PRO A 2 -6.24 -18.02 23.24
CA PRO A 2 -4.99 -17.26 23.21
C PRO A 2 -5.30 -15.79 23.55
N ASN A 3 -4.71 -15.28 24.62
CA ASN A 3 -4.96 -13.93 25.08
C ASN A 3 -4.34 -12.95 24.06
N LEU A 4 -5.18 -12.17 23.39
CA LEU A 4 -4.74 -11.22 22.34
C LEU A 4 -3.65 -10.28 22.87
N LEU A 5 -3.81 -9.89 24.14
CA LEU A 5 -2.95 -8.96 24.86
C LEU A 5 -1.78 -9.63 25.56
N SER A 6 -1.61 -10.96 25.50
CA SER A 6 -0.40 -11.54 26.08
C SER A 6 0.82 -11.11 25.26
N PRO A 7 1.84 -10.50 25.89
CA PRO A 7 3.03 -10.04 25.19
C PRO A 7 3.88 -11.21 24.63
N THR A 8 3.62 -12.43 25.12
CA THR A 8 4.41 -13.65 24.83
C THR A 8 3.65 -14.71 24.03
N GLY A 9 2.33 -14.61 23.88
CA GLY A 9 1.54 -15.62 23.17
C GLY A 9 1.61 -15.46 21.65
N LYS A 10 1.94 -16.54 20.93
CA LYS A 10 1.96 -16.56 19.46
C LYS A 10 0.55 -16.46 18.89
N LEU A 11 0.36 -15.61 17.90
CA LEU A 11 -0.88 -15.48 17.14
C LEU A 11 -0.83 -16.44 15.94
N THR A 12 -1.38 -17.65 16.12
CA THR A 12 -1.47 -18.62 15.04
C THR A 12 -2.44 -18.12 13.94
N ARG A 13 -2.36 -18.72 12.76
CA ARG A 13 -3.10 -18.29 11.56
C ARG A 13 -4.61 -18.17 11.82
N LYS A 14 -5.21 -19.18 12.45
CA LYS A 14 -6.66 -19.24 12.69
C LYS A 14 -7.14 -18.12 13.63
N PRO A 15 -6.57 -17.90 14.82
CA PRO A 15 -6.87 -16.75 15.66
C PRO A 15 -6.71 -15.42 14.93
N TYR A 16 -5.59 -15.22 14.22
CA TYR A 16 -5.34 -13.97 13.49
C TYR A 16 -6.46 -13.66 12.49
N VAL A 17 -6.83 -14.62 11.65
CA VAL A 17 -7.90 -14.47 10.66
C VAL A 17 -9.23 -14.15 11.34
N ILE A 18 -9.57 -14.85 12.41
CA ILE A 18 -10.81 -14.59 13.16
C ILE A 18 -10.83 -13.16 13.70
N ILE A 19 -9.73 -12.70 14.31
CA ILE A 19 -9.63 -11.35 14.89
C ILE A 19 -9.75 -10.27 13.81
N ILE A 20 -9.01 -10.41 12.70
CA ILE A 20 -9.04 -9.44 11.60
C ILE A 20 -10.42 -9.40 10.95
N LEU A 21 -11.04 -10.55 10.67
CA LEU A 21 -12.39 -10.59 10.09
C LEU A 21 -13.42 -9.97 11.04
N SER A 22 -13.33 -10.24 12.35
CA SER A 22 -14.20 -9.60 13.35
C SER A 22 -14.01 -8.09 13.39
N LEU A 23 -12.77 -7.59 13.33
CA LEU A 23 -12.49 -6.15 13.31
C LEU A 23 -13.03 -5.48 12.04
N LEU A 24 -12.78 -6.09 10.87
CA LEU A 24 -13.30 -5.58 9.59
C LEU A 24 -14.84 -5.58 9.57
N PHE A 25 -15.46 -6.63 10.12
CA PHE A 25 -16.92 -6.71 10.25
C PHE A 25 -17.45 -5.60 11.15
N ILE A 26 -16.87 -5.42 12.35
CA ILE A 26 -17.28 -4.35 13.27
C ILE A 26 -17.12 -2.98 12.59
N MET A 27 -15.98 -2.69 11.97
CA MET A 27 -15.75 -1.43 11.25
C MET A 27 -16.78 -1.20 10.13
N HIS A 28 -17.13 -2.25 9.37
CA HIS A 28 -18.14 -2.15 8.30
C HIS A 28 -19.54 -1.83 8.81
N PHE A 29 -19.97 -2.47 9.92
CA PHE A 29 -21.28 -2.19 10.51
C PHE A 29 -21.31 -0.85 11.24
N TYR A 30 -20.17 -0.41 11.77
CA TYR A 30 -20.05 0.85 12.48
C TYR A 30 -20.32 2.06 11.58
N ASP A 31 -19.85 2.02 10.34
CA ASP A 31 -20.09 3.06 9.32
C ASP A 31 -21.58 3.26 9.01
N LYS A 32 -22.42 2.25 9.29
CA LYS A 32 -23.86 2.25 9.03
C LYS A 32 -24.70 2.51 10.27
N ALA A 33 -24.09 2.64 11.45
CA ALA A 33 -24.83 2.86 12.68
C ALA A 33 -25.37 4.30 12.71
N PRO A 34 -26.67 4.52 12.96
CA PRO A 34 -27.21 5.86 13.17
C PRO A 34 -26.69 6.35 14.52
N THR A 35 -25.85 7.38 14.50
CA THR A 35 -25.19 7.85 15.72
C THR A 35 -25.34 9.35 15.86
N GLU A 36 -26.07 9.76 16.90
CA GLU A 36 -26.28 11.16 17.25
C GLU A 36 -25.06 11.80 17.92
N ASN A 37 -24.06 10.99 18.33
CA ASN A 37 -22.88 11.48 19.06
C ASN A 37 -21.55 11.15 18.32
N LEU A 38 -21.12 12.09 17.49
CA LEU A 38 -19.89 12.01 16.69
C LEU A 38 -18.63 11.75 17.55
N ALA A 39 -18.55 12.30 18.76
CA ALA A 39 -17.36 12.21 19.60
C ALA A 39 -17.12 10.78 20.11
N ILE A 40 -18.19 10.11 20.57
CA ILE A 40 -18.13 8.70 21.00
C ILE A 40 -17.68 7.83 19.83
N ASN A 41 -18.10 8.16 18.60
CA ASN A 41 -17.74 7.39 17.44
C ASN A 41 -16.28 7.47 17.05
N ILE A 42 -15.73 8.67 17.09
CA ILE A 42 -14.31 8.88 16.84
C ILE A 42 -13.49 8.07 17.86
N ILE A 43 -13.89 8.06 19.14
CA ILE A 43 -13.22 7.27 20.18
C ILE A 43 -13.27 5.77 19.88
N ILE A 44 -14.45 5.23 19.52
CA ILE A 44 -14.60 3.81 19.20
C ILE A 44 -13.77 3.43 17.97
N LEU A 45 -13.80 4.24 16.91
CA LEU A 45 -13.03 4.01 15.70
C LEU A 45 -11.52 4.00 15.99
N LEU A 46 -11.04 4.95 16.80
CA LEU A 46 -9.64 5.02 17.21
C LEU A 46 -9.23 3.78 18.04
N LEU A 47 -10.09 3.31 18.95
CA LEU A 47 -9.84 2.09 19.72
C LEU A 47 -9.75 0.85 18.80
N LEU A 48 -10.68 0.71 17.85
CA LEU A 48 -10.65 -0.40 16.88
C LEU A 48 -9.40 -0.35 16.01
N LEU A 49 -8.98 0.85 15.58
CA LEU A 49 -7.75 1.06 14.82
C LEU A 49 -6.51 0.63 15.61
N VAL A 50 -6.43 0.98 16.90
CA VAL A 50 -5.33 0.57 17.78
C VAL A 50 -5.25 -0.96 17.90
N VAL A 51 -6.38 -1.63 18.11
CA VAL A 51 -6.43 -3.10 18.20
C VAL A 51 -6.03 -3.76 16.87
N TYR A 52 -6.48 -3.20 15.75
CA TYR A 52 -6.13 -3.66 14.41
C TYR A 52 -4.62 -3.57 14.16
N ILE A 53 -4.00 -2.41 14.42
CA ILE A 53 -2.56 -2.20 14.29
C ILE A 53 -1.80 -3.19 15.17
N PHE A 54 -2.18 -3.32 16.45
CA PHE A 54 -1.49 -4.22 17.37
C PHE A 54 -1.52 -5.68 16.90
N THR A 55 -2.66 -6.11 16.34
CA THR A 55 -2.84 -7.46 15.78
C THR A 55 -1.91 -7.72 14.60
N ILE A 56 -1.76 -6.74 13.70
CA ILE A 56 -0.83 -6.80 12.56
C ILE A 56 0.62 -6.86 13.02
N ILE A 57 1.02 -5.97 13.94
CA ILE A 57 2.40 -5.92 14.46
C ILE A 57 2.78 -7.26 15.07
N LYS A 58 1.89 -7.83 15.89
CA LYS A 58 2.10 -9.11 16.54
C LYS A 58 2.25 -10.23 15.51
N ARG A 59 1.38 -10.26 14.51
CA ARG A 59 1.43 -11.26 13.43
C ARG A 59 2.70 -11.17 12.60
N LEU A 60 3.14 -9.96 12.25
CA LEU A 60 4.39 -9.72 11.54
C LEU A 60 5.60 -10.23 12.32
N LYS A 61 5.63 -9.95 13.63
CA LYS A 61 6.66 -10.47 14.54
C LYS A 61 6.67 -12.00 14.57
N ASP A 62 5.50 -12.64 14.59
CA ASP A 62 5.38 -14.10 14.64
C ASP A 62 5.84 -14.80 13.36
N ILE A 63 5.67 -14.17 12.19
CA ILE A 63 6.17 -14.67 10.90
C ILE A 63 7.67 -14.36 10.73
N GLY A 64 8.20 -13.43 11.54
CA GLY A 64 9.60 -13.00 11.49
C GLY A 64 9.87 -11.97 10.40
N TRP A 65 8.84 -11.20 10.03
CA TRP A 65 8.96 -10.09 9.08
C TRP A 65 9.44 -8.83 9.81
N SER A 66 10.13 -7.94 9.08
CA SER A 66 10.69 -6.73 9.66
C SER A 66 9.58 -5.74 10.07
N ARG A 67 9.86 -4.90 11.07
CA ARG A 67 8.92 -3.86 11.54
C ARG A 67 8.54 -2.85 10.45
N LEU A 68 9.35 -2.73 9.40
CA LEU A 68 9.08 -1.82 8.27
C LEU A 68 7.82 -2.21 7.49
N PHE A 69 7.45 -3.49 7.47
CA PHE A 69 6.22 -3.95 6.83
C PHE A 69 4.94 -3.46 7.52
N ILE A 70 5.03 -2.98 8.77
CA ILE A 70 3.90 -2.35 9.47
C ILE A 70 3.44 -1.11 8.68
N ILE A 71 4.37 -0.36 8.08
CA ILE A 71 4.07 0.85 7.33
C ILE A 71 3.18 0.54 6.12
N LEU A 72 3.42 -0.59 5.44
CA LEU A 72 2.62 -1.02 4.30
C LEU A 72 1.15 -1.28 4.64
N THR A 73 0.85 -1.60 5.91
CA THR A 73 -0.53 -1.87 6.34
C THR A 73 -1.37 -0.60 6.51
N PHE A 74 -0.73 0.57 6.50
CA PHE A 74 -1.41 1.86 6.50
C PHE A 74 -1.70 2.38 5.09
N ILE A 75 -1.07 1.80 4.06
CA ILE A 75 -1.38 2.16 2.68
C ILE A 75 -2.69 1.43 2.30
N PRO A 76 -3.76 2.17 1.96
CA PRO A 76 -5.01 1.56 1.50
C PRO A 76 -4.75 0.58 0.34
N PHE A 77 -5.54 -0.50 0.26
CA PHE A 77 -5.41 -1.59 -0.73
C PHE A 77 -4.21 -2.51 -0.58
N ILE A 78 -3.01 -1.97 -0.35
CA ILE A 78 -1.86 -2.76 0.07
C ILE A 78 -2.19 -3.45 1.37
N SER A 79 -2.83 -2.74 2.30
CA SER A 79 -3.36 -3.31 3.54
C SER A 79 -4.22 -4.56 3.30
N TYR A 80 -5.12 -4.58 2.31
CA TYR A 80 -5.97 -5.76 2.02
C TYR A 80 -5.17 -6.94 1.47
N ILE A 81 -4.30 -6.71 0.50
CA ILE A 81 -3.41 -7.76 -0.05
C ILE A 81 -2.50 -8.28 1.07
N PHE A 82 -2.00 -7.39 1.91
CA PHE A 82 -1.12 -7.70 3.03
C PHE A 82 -1.83 -8.52 4.10
N LEU A 83 -3.06 -8.16 4.45
CA LEU A 83 -3.91 -8.94 5.36
C LEU A 83 -4.14 -10.35 4.81
N LEU A 84 -4.36 -10.50 3.49
CA LEU A 84 -4.48 -11.81 2.86
C LEU A 84 -3.17 -12.59 2.99
N ILE A 85 -2.02 -12.01 2.65
CA ILE A 85 -0.71 -12.66 2.80
C ILE A 85 -0.50 -13.12 4.25
N LEU A 86 -0.70 -12.23 5.24
CA LEU A 86 -0.59 -12.56 6.66
C LEU A 86 -1.58 -13.65 7.11
N ALA A 87 -2.74 -13.72 6.46
CA ALA A 87 -3.76 -14.74 6.68
C ALA A 87 -3.38 -16.10 6.09
N PHE A 88 -2.49 -16.19 5.09
CA PHE A 88 -2.05 -17.45 4.49
C PHE A 88 -0.69 -17.93 5.00
N GLU A 89 0.19 -17.03 5.44
CA GLU A 89 1.57 -17.38 5.76
C GLU A 89 1.72 -18.17 7.07
N LYS A 90 2.58 -19.19 7.07
CA LYS A 90 2.83 -20.01 8.25
C LYS A 90 3.81 -19.27 9.17
N SER A 91 3.53 -19.26 10.47
CA SER A 91 4.43 -18.66 11.47
C SER A 91 5.71 -19.49 11.53
N ASN A 92 6.82 -18.95 11.04
CA ASN A 92 8.12 -19.63 10.94
C ASN A 92 9.00 -19.49 12.20
N SER A 93 8.41 -19.25 13.38
CA SER A 93 9.12 -19.09 14.64
C SER A 93 9.60 -20.41 15.28
N GLY A 94 10.28 -21.24 14.47
CA GLY A 94 11.18 -22.31 14.90
C GLY A 94 12.64 -21.84 14.76
N VAL A 95 13.49 -22.27 15.68
CA VAL A 95 14.84 -21.77 16.02
C VAL A 95 15.90 -21.87 14.89
N GLU A 96 15.54 -22.21 13.66
CA GLU A 96 16.52 -22.46 12.58
C GLU A 96 17.06 -21.19 11.88
N LYS A 97 16.52 -20.00 12.16
CA LYS A 97 16.93 -18.77 11.43
C LYS A 97 18.24 -18.13 11.88
N VAL A 98 18.89 -18.60 12.95
CA VAL A 98 20.13 -17.96 13.47
C VAL A 98 21.41 -18.41 12.72
N LYS A 99 21.30 -19.32 11.75
CA LYS A 99 22.45 -19.77 10.92
C LYS A 99 22.39 -19.36 9.45
N GLN A 100 21.52 -18.43 9.06
CA GLN A 100 21.64 -17.80 7.74
C GLN A 100 22.70 -16.70 7.81
N SER A 101 23.95 -17.10 7.56
CA SER A 101 25.04 -16.19 7.21
C SER A 101 24.60 -15.29 6.04
N PHE A 102 25.20 -14.09 5.97
CA PHE A 102 25.02 -13.15 4.87
C PHE A 102 25.31 -13.86 3.54
N SER A 103 24.26 -14.35 2.88
CA SER A 103 24.33 -14.92 1.54
C SER A 103 23.92 -13.83 0.55
N TRP A 104 24.56 -13.84 -0.61
CA TRP A 104 24.25 -12.91 -1.68
C TRP A 104 22.77 -12.96 -2.09
N GLU A 105 22.14 -14.13 -2.00
CA GLU A 105 20.71 -14.32 -2.26
C GLU A 105 19.82 -13.66 -1.19
N ASN A 106 20.20 -13.73 0.09
CA ASN A 106 19.47 -13.02 1.15
C ASN A 106 19.58 -11.50 1.00
N PHE A 107 20.73 -10.99 0.56
CA PHE A 107 20.93 -9.58 0.30
C PHE A 107 20.11 -9.09 -0.90
N LYS A 108 20.12 -9.82 -2.03
CA LYS A 108 19.25 -9.54 -3.18
C LYS A 108 17.79 -9.51 -2.77
N ASN A 109 17.32 -10.54 -2.07
CA ASN A 109 15.93 -10.63 -1.63
C ASN A 109 15.55 -9.46 -0.69
N GLN A 110 16.47 -9.00 0.16
CA GLN A 110 16.25 -7.81 0.99
C GLN A 110 16.19 -6.52 0.16
N ILE A 111 17.09 -6.32 -0.81
CA ILE A 111 17.05 -5.18 -1.73
C ILE A 111 15.76 -5.17 -2.55
N PHE A 112 15.37 -6.32 -3.11
CA PHE A 112 14.11 -6.47 -3.84
C PHE A 112 12.91 -6.16 -2.93
N GLY A 113 12.92 -6.64 -1.68
CA GLY A 113 11.90 -6.29 -0.69
C GLY A 113 11.82 -4.79 -0.39
N ILE A 114 12.96 -4.13 -0.16
CA ILE A 114 13.03 -2.68 0.10
C ILE A 114 12.56 -1.88 -1.13
N SER A 115 13.00 -2.27 -2.32
CA SER A 115 12.58 -1.61 -3.57
C SER A 115 11.07 -1.72 -3.78
N THR A 116 10.49 -2.90 -3.50
CA THR A 116 9.05 -3.14 -3.59
C THR A 116 8.27 -2.22 -2.64
N ILE A 117 8.74 -2.06 -1.39
CA ILE A 117 8.15 -1.13 -0.42
C ILE A 117 8.24 0.31 -0.93
N GLY A 118 9.40 0.71 -1.45
CA GLY A 118 9.60 2.03 -2.03
C GLY A 118 8.63 2.32 -3.18
N PHE A 119 8.45 1.36 -4.09
CA PHE A 119 7.48 1.46 -5.19
C PHE A 119 6.06 1.66 -4.68
N TYR A 120 5.66 0.92 -3.66
CA TYR A 120 4.33 1.06 -3.06
C TYR A 120 4.09 2.42 -2.41
N ILE A 121 5.08 2.95 -1.69
CA ILE A 121 5.00 4.30 -1.10
C ILE A 121 4.89 5.35 -2.21
N MET A 122 5.73 5.24 -3.24
CA MET A 122 5.71 6.16 -4.37
C MET A 122 4.38 6.09 -5.13
N TYR A 123 3.82 4.89 -5.32
CA TYR A 123 2.52 4.69 -5.94
C TYR A 123 1.38 5.34 -5.13
N PHE A 124 1.43 5.22 -3.80
CA PHE A 124 0.45 5.87 -2.93
C PHE A 124 0.53 7.40 -2.98
N ILE A 125 1.74 7.96 -2.88
CA ILE A 125 1.97 9.41 -3.02
C ILE A 125 1.46 9.89 -4.38
N TYR A 126 1.78 9.15 -5.44
CA TYR A 126 1.31 9.45 -6.78
C TYR A 126 -0.23 9.41 -6.88
N GLY A 127 -0.88 8.43 -6.25
CA GLY A 127 -2.34 8.34 -6.16
C GLY A 127 -2.97 9.57 -5.48
N ILE A 128 -2.35 10.11 -4.41
CA ILE A 128 -2.82 11.33 -3.74
C ILE A 128 -2.68 12.55 -4.67
N VAL A 129 -1.54 12.68 -5.35
CA VAL A 129 -1.28 13.77 -6.30
C VAL A 129 -2.30 13.73 -7.45
N GLN A 130 -2.54 12.54 -8.00
CA GLN A 130 -3.51 12.31 -9.06
C GLN A 130 -4.95 12.59 -8.62
N PHE A 131 -5.35 12.09 -7.46
CA PHE A 131 -6.66 12.41 -6.88
C PHE A 131 -6.84 13.92 -6.72
N SER A 132 -5.84 14.60 -6.15
CA SER A 132 -5.90 16.05 -5.90
C SER A 132 -6.02 16.87 -7.19
N ALA A 133 -5.32 16.48 -8.25
CA ALA A 133 -5.40 17.14 -9.54
C ALA A 133 -6.77 16.92 -10.21
N ILE A 134 -7.28 15.69 -10.21
CA ILE A 134 -8.61 15.38 -10.75
C ILE A 134 -9.69 16.11 -9.96
N TYR A 135 -9.61 16.10 -8.63
CA TYR A 135 -10.53 16.81 -7.75
C TYR A 135 -10.55 18.31 -8.07
N SER A 136 -9.36 18.93 -8.17
CA SER A 136 -9.24 20.34 -8.46
C SER A 136 -9.86 20.70 -9.81
N GLY A 137 -9.56 19.92 -10.86
CA GLY A 137 -10.15 20.15 -12.18
C GLY A 137 -11.65 19.90 -12.24
N ALA A 138 -12.13 18.84 -11.61
CA ALA A 138 -13.56 18.57 -11.52
C ALA A 138 -14.29 19.67 -10.73
N ASN A 139 -13.71 20.18 -9.64
CA ASN A 139 -14.30 21.27 -8.87
C ASN A 139 -14.34 22.57 -9.67
N ALA A 140 -13.33 22.86 -10.50
CA ALA A 140 -13.34 24.00 -11.41
C ALA A 140 -14.47 23.91 -12.47
N ILE A 141 -14.81 22.70 -12.93
CA ILE A 141 -15.84 22.47 -13.95
C ILE A 141 -17.25 22.44 -13.35
N PHE A 142 -17.45 21.70 -12.26
CA PHE A 142 -18.77 21.45 -11.68
C PHE A 142 -19.15 22.46 -10.59
N ASN A 143 -18.19 23.24 -10.09
CA ASN A 143 -18.36 24.15 -8.96
C ASN A 143 -19.05 23.48 -7.74
N ASN A 144 -18.74 22.19 -7.52
CA ASN A 144 -19.32 21.37 -6.46
C ASN A 144 -18.30 20.36 -5.96
N GLY A 145 -17.79 20.59 -4.75
CA GLY A 145 -16.74 19.77 -4.15
C GLY A 145 -17.14 18.32 -3.91
N ILE A 146 -18.42 18.03 -3.62
CA ILE A 146 -18.88 16.65 -3.38
C ILE A 146 -18.86 15.85 -4.67
N ILE A 147 -19.40 16.43 -5.76
CA ILE A 147 -19.37 15.79 -7.08
C ILE A 147 -17.92 15.60 -7.54
N ALA A 148 -17.08 16.62 -7.37
CA ALA A 148 -15.66 16.54 -7.71
C ALA A 148 -14.93 15.45 -6.93
N PHE A 149 -15.21 15.29 -5.63
CA PHE A 149 -14.63 14.25 -4.78
C PHE A 149 -15.00 12.85 -5.27
N ILE A 150 -16.28 12.62 -5.59
CA ILE A 150 -16.77 11.33 -6.09
C ILE A 150 -16.10 11.00 -7.43
N ILE A 151 -16.09 11.95 -8.37
CA ILE A 151 -15.47 11.77 -9.68
C ILE A 151 -13.97 11.48 -9.54
N ALA A 152 -13.25 12.26 -8.74
CA ALA A 152 -11.83 12.06 -8.48
C ALA A 152 -11.56 10.69 -7.87
N GLY A 153 -12.39 10.26 -6.93
CA GLY A 153 -12.31 8.94 -6.31
C GLY A 153 -12.39 7.84 -7.35
N PHE A 154 -13.39 7.83 -8.24
CA PHE A 154 -13.52 6.79 -9.26
C PHE A 154 -12.43 6.85 -10.33
N ILE A 155 -12.11 8.05 -10.82
CA ILE A 155 -11.18 8.21 -11.95
C ILE A 155 -9.74 7.92 -11.52
N CYS A 156 -9.34 8.30 -10.30
CA CYS A 156 -7.97 8.04 -9.83
C CYS A 156 -7.65 6.54 -9.72
N TYR A 157 -8.66 5.66 -9.65
CA TYR A 157 -8.46 4.20 -9.64
C TYR A 157 -8.11 3.59 -10.99
N ILE A 158 -8.42 4.26 -12.10
CA ILE A 158 -8.14 3.73 -13.45
C ILE A 158 -6.82 4.36 -13.91
N PRO A 159 -5.68 3.63 -13.93
CA PRO A 159 -4.36 4.26 -14.06
C PRO A 159 -4.23 5.17 -15.28
N LEU A 160 -4.53 4.66 -16.48
CA LEU A 160 -4.41 5.44 -17.71
C LEU A 160 -5.39 6.62 -17.79
N ILE A 161 -6.67 6.36 -17.46
CA ILE A 161 -7.70 7.41 -17.52
C ILE A 161 -7.38 8.48 -16.47
N GLY A 162 -7.05 8.10 -15.26
CA GLY A 162 -6.73 9.03 -14.20
C GLY A 162 -5.42 9.77 -14.42
N THR A 163 -4.43 9.20 -15.12
CA THR A 163 -3.26 9.96 -15.60
C THR A 163 -3.70 11.03 -16.60
N CYS A 164 -4.49 10.69 -17.62
CA CYS A 164 -4.98 11.68 -18.60
C CYS A 164 -5.84 12.78 -17.96
N VAL A 165 -6.78 12.39 -17.10
CA VAL A 165 -7.66 13.34 -16.39
C VAL A 165 -6.89 14.11 -15.32
N GLY A 166 -5.86 13.52 -14.71
CA GLY A 166 -4.95 14.20 -13.78
C GLY A 166 -4.14 15.29 -14.47
N ILE A 167 -3.62 15.03 -15.68
CA ILE A 167 -2.94 16.05 -16.51
C ILE A 167 -3.89 17.21 -16.81
N TYR A 168 -5.10 16.89 -17.27
CA TYR A 168 -6.11 17.89 -17.55
C TYR A 168 -6.47 18.67 -16.28
N GLY A 169 -6.73 17.98 -15.18
CA GLY A 169 -7.10 18.56 -13.89
C GLY A 169 -6.01 19.45 -13.29
N ALA A 170 -4.73 19.08 -13.40
CA ALA A 170 -3.63 19.95 -13.00
C ALA A 170 -3.50 21.18 -13.91
N HIS A 171 -3.79 21.04 -15.22
CA HIS A 171 -3.78 22.17 -16.13
C HIS A 171 -4.87 23.20 -15.78
N ILE A 172 -6.11 22.76 -15.56
CA ILE A 172 -7.22 23.68 -15.31
C ILE A 172 -7.37 24.08 -13.83
N GLY A 173 -7.04 23.18 -12.91
CA GLY A 173 -7.28 23.35 -11.48
C GLY A 173 -6.07 23.84 -10.70
N TRP A 174 -4.86 23.43 -11.10
CA TRP A 174 -3.60 23.94 -10.54
C TRP A 174 -2.92 24.97 -11.43
N GLU A 175 -3.55 25.32 -12.57
CA GLU A 175 -3.06 26.31 -13.53
C GLU A 175 -1.66 25.98 -14.08
N MET A 176 -1.27 24.70 -14.05
CA MET A 176 0.03 24.26 -14.57
C MET A 176 0.04 24.29 -16.10
N SER A 177 1.20 24.58 -16.70
CA SER A 177 1.35 24.44 -18.16
C SER A 177 1.11 22.98 -18.60
N TRP A 178 0.60 22.77 -19.81
CA TRP A 178 0.41 21.41 -20.37
C TRP A 178 1.66 20.55 -20.29
N ALA A 179 2.83 21.12 -20.56
CA ALA A 179 4.11 20.41 -20.49
C ALA A 179 4.45 19.99 -19.05
N SER A 180 4.26 20.90 -18.08
CA SER A 180 4.50 20.60 -16.67
C SER A 180 3.52 19.55 -16.12
N SER A 181 2.24 19.66 -16.46
CA SER A 181 1.22 18.66 -16.09
C SER A 181 1.52 17.30 -16.70
N PHE A 182 1.84 17.26 -18.00
CA PHE A 182 2.22 16.03 -18.68
C PHE A 182 3.42 15.37 -18.00
N LEU A 183 4.50 16.13 -17.77
CA LEU A 183 5.71 15.60 -17.14
C LEU A 183 5.44 15.08 -15.73
N LEU A 184 4.67 15.80 -14.91
CA LEU A 184 4.33 15.37 -13.54
C LEU A 184 3.65 13.99 -13.51
N PHE A 185 2.72 13.76 -14.44
CA PHE A 185 1.94 12.53 -14.48
C PHE A 185 2.59 11.40 -15.30
N PHE A 186 3.35 11.71 -16.35
CA PHE A 186 4.02 10.69 -17.17
C PHE A 186 5.41 10.30 -16.68
N ALA A 187 6.12 11.16 -15.93
CA ALA A 187 7.49 10.87 -15.50
C ALA A 187 7.64 9.54 -14.73
N PRO A 188 6.72 9.14 -13.83
CA PRO A 188 6.83 7.84 -13.17
C PRO A 188 6.80 6.66 -14.15
N TYR A 189 5.96 6.71 -15.19
CA TYR A 189 5.90 5.67 -16.22
C TYR A 189 7.16 5.63 -17.08
N LEU A 190 7.71 6.79 -17.43
CA LEU A 190 8.97 6.88 -18.18
C LEU A 190 10.14 6.28 -17.38
N LEU A 191 10.18 6.57 -16.07
CA LEU A 191 11.20 6.06 -15.16
C LEU A 191 11.07 4.55 -14.95
N ILE A 192 9.85 4.02 -14.79
CA ILE A 192 9.63 2.56 -14.70
C ILE A 192 10.02 1.89 -16.02
N GLY A 193 9.60 2.45 -17.16
CA GLY A 193 9.94 1.94 -18.48
C GLY A 193 11.44 1.92 -18.75
N SER A 194 12.18 2.95 -18.33
CA SER A 194 13.63 3.01 -18.50
C SER A 194 14.34 1.98 -17.62
N PHE A 195 13.93 1.80 -16.36
CA PHE A 195 14.49 0.75 -15.51
C PHE A 195 14.24 -0.65 -16.05
N PHE A 196 13.03 -0.90 -16.56
CA PHE A 196 12.69 -2.18 -17.19
C PHE A 196 13.59 -2.46 -18.42
N LEU A 197 13.76 -1.47 -19.31
CA LEU A 197 14.63 -1.61 -20.48
C LEU A 197 16.10 -1.85 -20.10
N ILE A 198 16.61 -1.12 -19.09
CA ILE A 198 17.98 -1.34 -18.59
C ILE A 198 18.13 -2.76 -18.05
N GLY A 199 17.16 -3.25 -17.27
CA GLY A 199 17.16 -4.63 -16.77
C GLY A 199 17.25 -5.67 -17.89
N LEU A 200 16.42 -5.52 -18.93
CA LEU A 200 16.46 -6.39 -20.11
C LEU A 200 17.81 -6.36 -20.84
N LEU A 201 18.43 -5.18 -20.95
CA LEU A 201 19.74 -5.03 -21.57
C LEU A 201 20.83 -5.73 -20.75
N ILE A 202 20.81 -5.60 -19.43
CA ILE A 202 21.75 -6.28 -18.52
C ILE A 202 21.61 -7.80 -18.64
N ASP A 203 20.40 -8.33 -18.62
CA ASP A 203 20.14 -9.77 -18.73
C ASP A 203 20.65 -10.32 -20.08
N LYS A 204 20.43 -9.57 -21.16
CA LYS A 204 20.93 -9.93 -22.50
C LYS A 204 22.46 -9.95 -22.57
N VAL A 205 23.13 -8.99 -21.92
CA VAL A 205 24.61 -8.95 -21.89
C VAL A 205 25.17 -10.09 -21.05
N SER A 206 24.58 -10.38 -19.88
CA SER A 206 25.02 -11.47 -19.00
C SER A 206 24.88 -12.84 -19.66
N THR A 207 23.77 -13.09 -20.36
CA THR A 207 23.55 -14.35 -21.08
C THR A 207 24.50 -14.53 -22.26
N TRP A 208 24.87 -13.45 -22.95
CA TRP A 208 25.85 -13.49 -24.04
C TRP A 208 27.26 -13.84 -23.54
N GLN A 209 27.69 -13.31 -22.39
CA GLN A 209 28.98 -13.63 -21.78
C GLN A 209 29.09 -15.12 -21.43
N HIS A 210 28.08 -15.70 -20.80
CA HIS A 210 28.05 -17.12 -20.46
C HIS A 210 28.05 -18.07 -21.67
N GLN A 211 27.77 -17.59 -22.89
CA GLN A 211 27.84 -18.40 -24.11
C GLN A 211 29.22 -18.37 -24.78
N HIS A 212 30.09 -17.42 -24.42
CA HIS A 212 31.38 -17.17 -25.06
C HIS A 212 32.58 -17.40 -24.13
N ASP A 213 32.33 -17.77 -22.87
CA ASP A 213 33.31 -18.28 -21.90
C ASP A 213 33.25 -19.81 -21.84
#